data_AF-D6ZE96-F1
#
_entry.id   AF-D6ZE96-F1
#
_cell.length_a   1.000
_cell.length_b   1.000
_cell.length_c   1.000
_cell.angle_alpha   90.00
_cell.angle_beta   90.00
_cell.angle_gamma   90.00
#
_symmetry.space_group_name_H-M   'P 1'
#
loop_
_entity.id
_entity.type
_entity.pdbx_description
1 polymer ?
#
loop_
_entity_poly.entity_id
_entity_poly.type
_entity_poly.pdbx_seq_one_letter_code
_entity_poly.pdbx_strand_id
1 'polypeptide(L)' 'MPQYKSVTVNDSSLDYEIDRESERQGRDGWRIESVTKESDRKARIQFVKD' A
#
# COMPACT_ATOMS: atom_id res chain seq x y z
N MET A 1 -19.80 -0.66 -5.39
CA MET A 1 -19.45 -1.85 -4.57
C MET A 1 -17.97 -1.70 -4.29
N PRO A 2 -17.52 -1.77 -3.03
CA PRO A 2 -16.13 -1.50 -2.71
C PRO A 2 -15.20 -2.51 -3.40
N GLN A 3 -14.20 -1.98 -4.10
CA GLN A 3 -13.12 -2.73 -4.71
C GLN A 3 -11.93 -2.74 -3.76
N TYR A 4 -11.32 -3.91 -3.61
CA TYR A 4 -10.15 -4.11 -2.76
C TYR A 4 -8.97 -4.55 -3.62
N LYS A 5 -7.78 -4.09 -3.27
CA LYS A 5 -6.52 -4.61 -3.82
C LYS A 5 -5.42 -4.54 -2.78
N SER A 6 -4.38 -5.34 -2.98
CA SER A 6 -3.19 -5.32 -2.13
C SER A 6 -1.93 -5.17 -2.97
N VAL A 7 -1.01 -4.31 -2.51
CA VAL A 7 0.32 -4.15 -3.08
C VAL A 7 1.34 -4.58 -2.04
N THR A 8 2.33 -5.38 -2.45
CA THR A 8 3.44 -5.76 -1.57
C THR A 8 4.68 -4.98 -1.98
N VAL A 9 5.25 -4.24 -1.04
CA VAL A 9 6.51 -3.53 -1.19
C VAL A 9 7.62 -4.31 -0.49
N ASN A 10 8.79 -4.38 -1.14
CA ASN A 10 9.98 -5.05 -0.62
C ASN A 10 11.18 -4.12 -0.76
N ASP A 11 11.65 -3.50 0.32
CA ASP A 11 12.85 -2.67 0.30
C ASP A 11 13.45 -2.48 1.71
N SER A 12 14.70 -2.04 1.74
CA SER A 12 15.42 -1.50 2.88
C SER A 12 14.77 -0.24 3.49
N SER A 13 14.11 0.60 2.68
CA SER A 13 13.36 1.78 3.15
C SER A 13 11.86 1.60 2.96
N LEU A 14 11.24 0.79 3.83
CA LEU A 14 9.82 0.46 3.73
C LEU A 14 8.92 1.68 3.76
N ASP A 15 9.20 2.66 4.62
CA ASP A 15 8.35 3.85 4.76
C ASP A 15 8.30 4.65 3.45
N TYR A 16 9.45 4.81 2.78
CA TYR A 16 9.53 5.49 1.49
C TYR A 16 8.73 4.76 0.40
N GLU A 17 8.84 3.43 0.31
CA GLU A 17 8.10 2.66 -0.68
C GLU A 17 6.59 2.61 -0.38
N ILE A 18 6.22 2.59 0.91
CA ILE A 18 4.81 2.69 1.33
C ILE A 18 4.22 4.02 0.90
N ASP A 19 4.91 5.14 1.17
CA ASP A 19 4.45 6.47 0.78
C ASP A 19 4.35 6.61 -0.74
N ARG A 20 5.39 6.15 -1.46
CA ARG A 20 5.44 6.19 -2.92
C ARG A 20 4.28 5.42 -3.57
N GLU A 21 4.04 4.19 -3.13
CA GLU A 21 2.92 3.40 -3.64
C GLU A 21 1.58 4.00 -3.21
N SER A 22 1.48 4.51 -1.98
CA SER A 22 0.26 5.17 -1.50
C SER A 22 -0.12 6.39 -2.33
N GLU A 23 0.85 7.25 -2.67
CA GLU A 23 0.63 8.38 -3.56
C GLU A 23 0.19 7.94 -4.95
N ARG A 24 0.86 6.92 -5.51
CA ARG A 24 0.54 6.39 -6.84
C ARG A 24 -0.89 5.87 -6.88
N GLN A 25 -1.27 5.01 -5.93
CA GLN A 25 -2.62 4.46 -5.87
C GLN A 25 -3.66 5.55 -5.51
N GLY A 26 -3.28 6.53 -4.70
CA GLY A 26 -4.10 7.69 -4.35
C GLY A 26 -4.52 8.52 -5.56
N ARG A 27 -3.60 8.74 -6.51
CA ARG A 27 -3.91 9.41 -7.79
C ARG A 27 -4.92 8.64 -8.64
N ASP A 28 -4.93 7.32 -8.52
CA ASP A 28 -5.90 6.43 -9.18
C ASP A 28 -7.24 6.32 -8.42
N GLY A 29 -7.40 7.10 -7.34
CA GLY A 29 -8.61 7.17 -6.52
C GLY A 29 -8.75 6.04 -5.50
N TRP A 30 -7.65 5.38 -5.13
CA TRP A 30 -7.63 4.36 -4.09
C TRP A 30 -7.26 4.97 -2.73
N ARG A 31 -7.82 4.45 -1.65
CA ARG A 31 -7.49 4.84 -0.27
C ARG A 31 -6.80 3.69 0.44
N ILE A 32 -5.86 3.99 1.33
CA ILE A 32 -5.26 2.97 2.20
C ILE A 32 -6.31 2.50 3.19
N GLU A 33 -6.49 1.19 3.26
CA GLU A 33 -7.32 0.51 4.26
C GLU A 33 -6.45 0.01 5.42
N SER A 34 -5.33 -0.66 5.13
CA SER A 34 -4.41 -1.16 6.14
C SER A 34 -2.98 -1.31 5.60
N VAL A 35 -2.00 -1.29 6.50
CA VAL A 35 -0.60 -1.59 6.18
C VAL A 35 -0.15 -2.70 7.14
N THR A 36 0.24 -3.84 6.59
CA THR A 36 0.74 -4.99 7.35
C THR A 36 2.21 -5.18 7.07
N LYS A 37 3.06 -5.00 8.09
CA LYS A 37 4.49 -5.30 7.99
C LYS A 37 4.70 -6.81 8.11
N GLU A 38 5.14 -7.46 7.04
CA GLU A 38 5.42 -8.91 7.02
C GLU A 38 6.85 -9.23 7.47
N SER A 39 7.80 -8.31 7.27
CA SER A 39 9.18 -8.41 7.77
C SER A 39 9.85 -7.04 7.84
N ASP A 40 11.10 -6.97 8.30
CA ASP A 40 11.87 -5.73 8.32
C ASP A 40 12.07 -5.06 6.96
N ARG A 41 11.93 -5.82 5.87
CA ARG A 41 12.06 -5.33 4.50
C ARG A 41 10.85 -5.61 3.63
N LYS A 42 9.71 -5.98 4.23
CA LYS A 42 8.49 -6.32 3.49
C LYS A 42 7.25 -5.78 4.18
N ALA A 43 6.44 -5.06 3.43
CA ALA A 43 5.11 -4.64 3.88
C ALA A 43 4.08 -4.88 2.78
N ARG A 44 2.85 -5.15 3.21
CA ARG A 44 1.68 -5.28 2.35
C ARG A 44 0.73 -4.13 2.66
N ILE A 45 0.37 -3.37 1.65
CA ILE A 45 -0.56 -2.25 1.73
C ILE A 45 -1.87 -2.72 1.10
N GLN A 46 -2.95 -2.62 1.86
CA GLN A 46 -4.30 -2.90 1.40
C GLN A 46 -4.99 -1.59 1.05
N PHE A 47 -5.64 -1.57 -0.11
CA PHE A 47 -6.33 -0.41 -0.66
C PHE A 47 -7.79 -0.72 -0.91
N VAL A 48 -8.63 0.31 -0.73
CA VAL A 48 -10.07 0.28 -0.98
C VAL A 48 -10.51 1.44 -1.89
N LYS A 49 -11.49 1.19 -2.74
CA LYS A 49 -12.14 2.19 -3.60
C LYS A 49 -13.64 1.90 -3.67
N ASP A 50 -14.49 2.91 -3.43
CA ASP A 50 -15.96 2.74 -3.38
C ASP A 50 -16.62 2.71 -4.78
#